data_AF-A0A937QPD1-F1
#
_entry.id   AF-A0A937QPD1-F1
#
_cell.length_a   1.000
_cell.length_b   1.000
_cell.length_c   1.000
_cell.angle_alpha   90.00
_cell.angle_beta   90.00
_cell.angle_gamma   90.00
#
_symmetry.space_group_name_H-M   'P 1'
#
loop_
_entity.id
_entity.type
_entity.pdbx_description
1 polymer ?
#
loop_
_entity_poly.entity_id
_entity_poly.type
_entity_poly.pdbx_seq_one_letter_code
_entity_poly.pdbx_strand_id
1 'polypeptide(L)'
;MKLSKDPHEVRNLAGDPRYAAELKRHRNILKSWMKETDDKGQYPESTEGLLQVMYRWGDKCVNPEYEAIRKKYGDIFARQRRSSQ
;
A
#
# COMPACT_ATOMS: atom_id res chain seq x y z
N MET A 1 21.50 12.83 -10.10
CA MET A 1 21.67 12.18 -8.78
C MET A 1 21.69 10.68 -9.04
N LYS A 2 22.86 10.03 -8.98
CA LYS A 2 23.06 8.65 -9.46
C LYS A 2 23.17 7.71 -8.25
N LEU A 3 22.43 6.59 -8.24
CA LEU A 3 22.59 5.48 -7.28
C LEU A 3 23.90 4.73 -7.57
N SER A 4 25.04 5.38 -7.35
CA SER A 4 26.34 4.85 -7.78
C SER A 4 26.95 3.83 -6.81
N LYS A 5 26.46 3.77 -5.56
CA LYS A 5 27.04 2.93 -4.49
C LYS A 5 26.22 1.70 -4.13
N ASP A 6 24.97 1.65 -4.54
CA ASP A 6 24.06 0.52 -4.30
C ASP A 6 23.06 0.41 -5.46
N PRO A 7 23.48 -0.17 -6.60
CA PRO A 7 22.66 -0.23 -7.81
C PRO A 7 21.42 -1.13 -7.67
N HIS A 8 21.35 -1.97 -6.64
CA HIS A 8 20.25 -2.90 -6.38
C HIS A 8 19.43 -2.53 -5.13
N GLU A 9 19.73 -1.40 -4.48
CA GLU A 9 19.00 -0.86 -3.32
C GLU A 9 18.84 -1.86 -2.15
N VAL A 10 19.82 -2.74 -1.96
CA VAL A 10 19.78 -3.77 -0.90
C VAL A 10 20.22 -3.25 0.47
N ARG A 11 20.85 -2.07 0.53
CA ARG A 11 21.34 -1.46 1.78
C ARG A 11 20.44 -0.32 2.21
N ASN A 12 19.48 -0.61 3.09
CA ASN A 12 18.60 0.41 3.65
C ASN A 12 19.37 1.39 4.58
N LEU A 13 19.42 2.67 4.19
CA LEU A 13 20.09 3.73 4.95
C LEU A 13 19.14 4.53 5.88
N ALA A 14 17.85 4.22 5.93
CA ALA A 14 16.87 5.03 6.64
C ALA A 14 17.08 5.08 8.17
N GLY A 15 17.75 4.08 8.74
CA GLY A 15 18.11 4.03 10.16
C GLY A 15 19.49 4.59 10.48
N ASP A 16 20.29 4.95 9.49
CA ASP A 16 21.66 5.43 9.70
C ASP A 16 21.66 6.93 10.05
N PRO A 17 22.13 7.32 11.26
CA PRO A 17 22.09 8.70 11.71
C PRO A 17 22.91 9.65 10.82
N ARG A 18 23.91 9.14 10.09
CA ARG A 18 24.72 9.94 9.15
C ARG A 18 23.89 10.55 8.03
N TYR A 19 22.77 9.93 7.69
CA TYR A 19 21.88 10.36 6.61
C TYR A 19 20.57 11.00 7.12
N ALA A 20 20.43 11.23 8.42
CA ALA A 20 19.18 11.72 9.02
C ALA A 20 18.72 13.08 8.45
N ALA A 21 19.65 13.99 8.17
CA ALA A 21 19.34 15.29 7.55
C ALA A 21 18.77 15.14 6.13
N GLU A 22 19.40 14.30 5.30
CA GLU A 22 18.92 14.02 3.94
C GLU A 22 17.60 13.26 3.94
N LEU A 23 17.42 12.29 4.86
CA LEU A 23 16.16 11.60 5.03
C LEU A 23 15.03 12.58 5.39
N LYS A 24 15.29 13.53 6.30
CA LYS A 24 14.33 14.58 6.65
C LYS A 24 14.01 15.47 5.45
N ARG A 25 15.03 15.86 4.66
CA ARG A 25 14.85 16.67 3.45
C ARG A 25 13.94 15.98 2.43
N HIS A 26 14.22 14.72 2.08
CA HIS A 26 13.39 13.97 1.13
C HIS A 26 11.97 13.74 1.63
N ARG A 27 11.79 13.40 2.93
CA ARG A 27 10.46 13.26 3.53
C ARG A 27 9.64 14.55 3.44
N ASN A 28 10.27 15.71 3.62
CA ASN A 28 9.58 16.99 3.50
C ASN A 28 9.14 17.28 2.07
N ILE A 29 10.00 17.03 1.08
CA ILE A 29 9.65 17.18 -0.35
C ILE A 29 8.47 16.28 -0.71
N LEU A 30 8.53 15.00 -0.32
CA LEU A 30 7.46 14.05 -0.57
C LEU A 30 6.15 14.48 0.07
N LYS A 31 6.18 14.92 1.34
CA LYS A 31 4.99 15.42 2.04
C LYS A 31 4.37 16.64 1.37
N SER A 32 5.19 17.58 0.91
CA SER A 32 4.68 18.76 0.18
C SER A 32 3.99 18.33 -1.11
N TRP A 33 4.62 17.46 -1.90
CA TRP A 33 4.06 16.97 -3.16
C TRP A 33 2.73 16.21 -2.94
N MET A 34 2.71 15.29 -1.98
CA MET A 34 1.51 14.54 -1.58
C MET A 34 0.33 15.46 -1.24
N LYS A 35 0.59 16.59 -0.59
CA LYS A 35 -0.43 17.60 -0.27
C LYS A 35 -0.85 18.40 -1.51
N GLU A 36 0.12 18.83 -2.31
CA GLU A 36 -0.11 19.64 -3.52
C GLU A 36 -0.93 18.90 -4.58
N THR A 37 -0.74 17.58 -4.70
CA THR A 37 -1.44 16.76 -5.71
C THR A 37 -2.67 16.03 -5.18
N ASP A 38 -3.03 16.23 -3.91
CA ASP A 38 -4.09 15.47 -3.22
C ASP A 38 -3.95 13.96 -3.45
N ASP A 39 -2.75 13.43 -3.14
CA ASP A 39 -2.41 12.03 -3.39
C ASP A 39 -3.41 11.10 -2.68
N LYS A 40 -4.16 10.35 -3.50
CA LYS A 40 -5.22 9.46 -3.04
C LYS A 40 -4.72 8.27 -2.24
N GLY A 41 -3.44 7.90 -2.37
CA GLY A 41 -2.82 6.85 -1.57
C GLY A 41 -2.71 7.18 -0.08
N GLN A 42 -2.96 8.44 0.32
CA GLN A 42 -3.04 8.84 1.73
C GLN A 42 -4.36 8.47 2.40
N TYR A 43 -5.41 8.22 1.62
CA TYR A 43 -6.73 7.90 2.13
C TYR A 43 -6.96 6.39 2.07
N PRO A 44 -7.77 5.82 2.98
CA PRO A 44 -8.21 4.44 2.86
C PRO A 44 -8.88 4.19 1.50
N GLU A 45 -8.63 3.01 0.93
CA GLU A 45 -9.32 2.58 -0.29
C GLU A 45 -10.84 2.52 -0.08
N SER A 46 -11.59 2.81 -1.13
CA SER A 46 -13.05 2.73 -1.13
C SER A 46 -13.52 1.30 -0.84
N THR A 47 -14.72 1.15 -0.25
CA THR A 47 -15.30 -0.19 -0.04
C THR A 47 -15.47 -0.93 -1.36
N GLU A 48 -15.88 -0.21 -2.41
CA GLU A 48 -16.05 -0.72 -3.76
C GLU A 48 -14.73 -1.19 -4.37
N GLY A 49 -13.67 -0.40 -4.23
CA GLY A 49 -12.32 -0.75 -4.66
C GLY A 49 -11.81 -2.00 -3.96
N LEU A 50 -11.93 -2.07 -2.63
CA LEU A 50 -11.56 -3.25 -1.86
C LEU A 50 -12.37 -4.50 -2.28
N LEU A 51 -13.67 -4.35 -2.56
CA LEU A 51 -14.49 -5.46 -3.05
C LEU A 51 -14.02 -5.97 -4.42
N GLN A 52 -13.64 -5.08 -5.34
CA GLN A 52 -13.11 -5.45 -6.67
C GLN A 52 -11.77 -6.17 -6.56
N VAL A 53 -10.87 -5.69 -5.71
CA VAL A 53 -9.57 -6.36 -5.48
C VAL A 53 -9.80 -7.73 -4.81
N MET A 54 -10.68 -7.80 -3.82
CA MET A 54 -11.01 -9.06 -3.14
C MET A 54 -11.73 -10.05 -4.07
N TYR A 55 -12.54 -9.57 -5.02
CA TYR A 55 -13.10 -10.41 -6.08
C TYR A 55 -12.00 -11.07 -6.92
N ARG A 56 -10.97 -10.31 -7.31
CA ARG A 56 -9.90 -10.81 -8.16
C ARG A 56 -8.92 -11.72 -7.43
N TRP A 57 -8.60 -11.41 -6.17
CA TRP A 57 -7.47 -12.02 -5.46
C TRP A 57 -7.84 -12.79 -4.19
N GLY A 58 -9.06 -12.62 -3.67
CA GLY A 58 -9.64 -13.40 -2.58
C GLY A 58 -8.76 -13.51 -1.34
N ASP A 59 -8.26 -14.71 -1.08
CA ASP A 59 -7.47 -15.02 0.13
C ASP A 59 -6.07 -14.38 0.11
N LYS A 60 -5.61 -13.88 -1.04
CA LYS A 60 -4.33 -13.15 -1.13
C LYS A 60 -4.41 -11.71 -0.59
N CYS A 61 -5.61 -11.18 -0.34
CA CYS A 61 -5.82 -9.82 0.18
C CYS A 61 -5.56 -9.74 1.70
N VAL A 62 -4.33 -9.97 2.16
CA VAL A 62 -4.01 -10.14 3.59
C VAL A 62 -3.93 -8.83 4.40
N ASN A 63 -4.06 -7.67 3.75
CA ASN A 63 -3.96 -6.38 4.43
C ASN A 63 -5.12 -6.20 5.45
N PRO A 64 -4.89 -5.56 6.61
CA PRO A 64 -5.91 -5.36 7.63
C PRO A 64 -7.17 -4.60 7.16
N GLU A 65 -7.06 -3.79 6.11
CA GLU A 65 -8.18 -3.07 5.49
C GLU A 65 -9.30 -4.02 4.99
N TYR A 66 -8.96 -5.25 4.62
CA TYR A 66 -9.93 -6.24 4.16
C TYR A 66 -10.70 -6.91 5.30
N GLU A 67 -10.29 -6.76 6.56
CA GLU A 67 -10.99 -7.39 7.69
C GLU A 67 -12.45 -6.93 7.79
N ALA A 68 -12.70 -5.63 7.62
CA ALA A 68 -14.05 -5.07 7.60
C ALA A 68 -14.88 -5.63 6.42
N ILE A 69 -14.24 -5.82 5.26
CA ILE A 69 -14.87 -6.34 4.06
C ILE A 69 -15.21 -7.83 4.22
N ARG A 70 -14.30 -8.64 4.78
CA ARG A 70 -14.53 -10.06 5.06
C ARG A 70 -15.67 -10.23 6.06
N LYS A 71 -15.69 -9.44 7.13
CA LYS A 71 -16.75 -9.50 8.14
C LYS A 71 -18.13 -9.20 7.55
N LYS A 72 -18.22 -8.27 6.61
CA LYS A 72 -19.50 -7.81 6.05
C LYS A 72 -19.94 -8.60 4.81
N TYR A 73 -19.01 -9.03 3.96
CA TYR A 73 -19.31 -9.59 2.64
C TYR A 73 -18.70 -10.98 2.42
N GLY A 74 -17.96 -11.55 3.37
CA GLY A 74 -17.21 -12.80 3.20
C GLY A 74 -18.04 -13.98 2.68
N ASP A 75 -19.30 -14.09 3.14
CA ASP A 75 -20.22 -15.14 2.70
C ASP A 75 -20.55 -15.06 1.20
N ILE A 76 -20.61 -13.85 0.63
CA ILE A 76 -20.89 -13.63 -0.79
C ILE A 76 -19.72 -14.19 -1.63
N PHE A 77 -18.50 -13.86 -1.25
CA PHE A 77 -17.29 -14.36 -1.93
C PHE A 77 -17.09 -15.87 -1.75
N ALA A 78 -17.48 -16.42 -0.59
CA ALA A 78 -17.45 -17.87 -0.36
C ALA A 78 -18.46 -18.63 -1.23
N ARG A 79 -19.66 -18.07 -1.45
CA ARG A 79 -20.68 -18.65 -2.35
C ARG A 79 -20.24 -18.58 -3.80
N GLN A 80 -19.67 -17.46 -4.23
CA GLN A 80 -19.21 -17.30 -5.61
C GLN A 80 -18.08 -18.27 -5.98
N ARG A 81 -17.11 -18.47 -5.10
CA ARG A 81 -16.02 -19.44 -5.35
C ARG A 81 -16.52 -20.88 -5.49
N ARG A 82 -17.61 -21.23 -4.82
CA ARG A 82 -18.26 -22.54 -4.95
C ARG A 82 -19.05 -22.71 -6.24
N SER A 83 -19.46 -21.63 -6.91
CA SER A 83 -20.21 -21.70 -8.17
C SER A 83 -19.32 -21.61 -9.42
N SER A 84 -18.04 -21.29 -9.25
CA SER A 84 -17.05 -21.24 -10.34
C SER A 84 -16.16 -22.48 -10.41
N GLN A 85 -16.54 -23.56 -9.70
CA GLN A 85 -15.87 -24.84 -9.66
C GLN A 85 -16.76 -25.93 -10.28
#